data_AF-A0A3D3CHI3-F1
#
_entry.id   AF-A0A3D3CHI3-F1
#
_cell.length_a   1.000
_cell.length_b   1.000
_cell.length_c   1.000
_cell.angle_alpha   90.00
_cell.angle_beta   90.00
_cell.angle_gamma   90.00
#
_symmetry.space_group_name_H-M   'P 1'
#
loop_
_entity.id
_entity.type
_entity.pdbx_description
1 polymer ?
#
loop_
_entity_poly.entity_id
_entity_poly.type
_entity_poly.pdbx_seq_one_letter_code
_entity_poly.pdbx_strand_id
1 'polypeptide(L)'
;APMKEGHAPVERFVEKPDRERAERYIKEGNCFWNGGLFLFRIGTMFEALDTHAPTIASAARRGYDAMLESFDALPAISIDNAVMEKAS
;
A
#
# COMPACT_ATOMS: atom_id res chain seq x y z
N ALA A 1 0.66 4.07 -19.34
CA ALA A 1 0.32 5.24 -20.18
C ALA A 1 1.29 6.40 -19.91
N PRO A 2 1.62 7.29 -20.87
CA PRO A 2 2.44 8.46 -20.60
C PRO A 2 1.78 9.36 -19.53
N MET A 3 2.57 9.95 -18.64
CA MET A 3 2.07 10.90 -17.63
C MET A 3 1.30 12.01 -18.33
N LYS A 4 0.02 12.17 -18.00
CA LYS A 4 -0.78 13.33 -18.41
C LYS A 4 -0.91 14.21 -17.18
N GLU A 5 -0.54 15.48 -17.29
CA GLU A 5 -0.82 16.48 -16.24
C GLU A 5 -0.17 16.17 -14.87
N GLY A 6 1.04 15.62 -14.88
CA GLY A 6 1.81 15.38 -13.65
C GLY A 6 1.35 14.19 -12.80
N HIS A 7 0.38 13.40 -13.29
CA HIS A 7 -0.03 12.15 -12.68
C HIS A 7 -0.30 11.05 -13.73
N ALA A 8 -0.38 9.81 -13.29
CA ALA A 8 -0.80 8.68 -14.10
C ALA A 8 -1.53 7.66 -13.23
N PRO A 9 -2.58 6.98 -13.75
CA PRO A 9 -3.15 5.85 -13.07
C PRO A 9 -2.11 4.73 -12.98
N VAL A 10 -2.05 4.06 -11.82
CA VAL A 10 -1.18 2.91 -11.60
C VAL A 10 -1.94 1.65 -12.01
N GLU A 11 -1.42 0.92 -13.00
CA GLU A 11 -2.04 -0.33 -13.46
C GLU A 11 -1.83 -1.50 -12.49
N ARG A 12 -0.70 -1.51 -11.79
CA ARG A 12 -0.35 -2.50 -10.79
C ARG A 12 0.72 -1.96 -9.85
N PHE A 13 0.63 -2.32 -8.57
CA PHE A 13 1.68 -2.16 -7.60
C PHE A 13 2.31 -3.54 -7.29
N VAL A 14 3.64 -3.62 -7.23
CA VAL A 14 4.37 -4.86 -6.88
C VAL A 14 5.47 -4.53 -5.88
N GLU A 15 5.33 -5.03 -4.66
CA GLU A 15 6.29 -4.88 -3.58
C GLU A 15 7.38 -5.96 -3.71
N LYS A 16 8.63 -5.52 -3.83
CA LYS A 16 9.82 -6.40 -3.81
C LYS A 16 9.70 -7.62 -4.75
N PRO A 17 9.64 -7.41 -6.08
CA PRO A 17 9.59 -8.51 -7.04
C PRO A 17 10.82 -9.42 -6.92
N ASP A 18 10.67 -10.68 -7.35
CA ASP A 18 11.82 -11.56 -7.58
C ASP A 18 12.76 -10.99 -8.65
N ARG A 19 13.98 -11.55 -8.72
CA ARG A 19 15.02 -11.07 -9.62
C ARG A 19 14.59 -11.08 -11.09
N GLU A 20 13.92 -12.13 -11.55
CA GLU A 20 13.51 -12.26 -12.95
C GLU A 20 12.49 -11.17 -13.33
N ARG A 21 11.51 -10.93 -12.46
CA ARG A 21 10.52 -9.86 -12.63
C ARG A 21 11.18 -8.49 -12.60
N ALA A 22 12.11 -8.24 -11.68
CA ALA A 22 12.83 -6.98 -11.57
C ALA A 22 13.64 -6.68 -12.85
N GLU A 23 14.38 -7.68 -13.37
CA GLU A 23 15.12 -7.56 -14.63
C GLU A 23 14.20 -7.23 -15.81
N ARG A 24 13.01 -7.86 -15.85
CA ARG A 24 11.99 -7.55 -16.86
C ARG A 24 11.46 -6.12 -16.75
N TYR A 25 11.12 -5.64 -15.55
CA TYR A 25 10.64 -4.27 -15.34
C TYR A 25 11.66 -3.21 -15.76
N ILE A 26 12.93 -3.43 -15.47
CA ILE A 26 14.02 -2.54 -15.90
C ILE A 26 14.13 -2.54 -17.43
N LYS A 27 14.04 -3.71 -18.07
CA LYS A 27 14.13 -3.85 -19.52
C LYS A 27 12.96 -3.20 -20.26
N GLU A 28 11.74 -3.33 -19.73
CA GLU A 28 10.53 -2.75 -20.34
C GLU A 28 10.43 -1.23 -20.14
N GLY A 29 11.04 -0.68 -19.08
CA GLY A 29 11.10 0.77 -18.84
C GLY A 29 9.74 1.42 -18.58
N ASN A 30 8.71 0.64 -18.28
CA ASN A 30 7.32 1.06 -18.04
C ASN A 30 6.93 1.06 -16.55
N CYS A 31 7.90 0.81 -15.67
CA CYS A 31 7.70 0.71 -14.22
C CYS A 31 8.47 1.81 -13.50
N PHE A 32 7.93 2.25 -12.36
CA PHE A 32 8.56 3.23 -11.48
C PHE A 32 8.88 2.59 -10.14
N TRP A 33 9.93 3.07 -9.50
CA TRP A 33 10.27 2.66 -8.13
C TRP A 33 9.34 3.36 -7.15
N ASN A 34 8.77 2.61 -6.20
CA ASN A 34 8.04 3.21 -5.10
C ASN A 34 9.03 3.94 -4.17
N GLY A 35 8.81 5.24 -3.95
CA GLY A 35 9.61 6.05 -3.03
C GLY A 35 9.23 5.91 -1.55
N GLY A 36 8.20 5.12 -1.23
CA GLY A 36 7.69 4.94 0.13
C GLY A 36 6.87 6.14 0.65
N LEU A 37 6.40 7.00 -0.25
CA LEU A 37 5.58 8.16 0.07
C LEU A 37 4.16 7.96 -0.44
N PHE A 38 3.17 8.21 0.41
CA PHE A 38 1.75 8.05 0.08
C PHE A 38 0.97 9.30 0.46
N LEU A 39 -0.03 9.62 -0.36
CA LEU A 39 -1.01 10.66 -0.10
C LEU A 39 -2.40 10.10 -0.36
N PHE A 40 -3.29 10.20 0.64
CA PHE A 40 -4.65 9.70 0.55
C PHE A 40 -5.57 10.48 1.51
N ARG A 41 -6.87 10.43 1.24
CA ARG A 41 -7.87 10.86 2.23
C ARG A 41 -8.00 9.79 3.30
N ILE A 42 -8.18 10.22 4.55
CA ILE A 42 -8.28 9.30 5.68
C ILE A 42 -9.46 8.32 5.54
N GLY A 43 -10.60 8.78 5.02
CA GLY A 43 -11.77 7.92 4.76
C GLY A 43 -11.46 6.81 3.76
N THR A 44 -10.83 7.15 2.64
CA THR A 44 -10.41 6.17 1.62
C THR A 44 -9.42 5.14 2.16
N MET A 45 -8.49 5.56 3.03
CA MET A 45 -7.58 4.61 3.68
C MET A 45 -8.33 3.67 4.63
N PHE A 46 -9.31 4.16 5.40
CA PHE A 46 -10.12 3.31 6.25
C PHE A 46 -10.96 2.31 5.44
N GLU A 47 -11.55 2.70 4.32
CA GLU A 47 -12.27 1.79 3.41
C GLU A 47 -11.37 0.66 2.89
N ALA A 48 -10.14 1.01 2.49
CA ALA A 48 -9.15 0.04 2.04
C ALA A 48 -8.68 -0.88 3.18
N LEU A 49 -8.45 -0.33 4.38
CA LEU A 49 -8.08 -1.11 5.57
C LEU A 49 -9.21 -2.05 6.02
N ASP A 50 -10.47 -1.60 6.02
CA ASP A 50 -11.62 -2.44 6.37
C ASP A 50 -11.71 -3.65 5.42
N THR A 51 -11.36 -3.47 4.14
CA THR A 51 -11.39 -4.53 3.14
C THR A 51 -10.16 -5.45 3.22
N HIS A 52 -8.96 -4.90 3.35
CA HIS A 52 -7.72 -5.63 3.13
C HIS A 52 -6.89 -5.93 4.39
N ALA A 53 -7.16 -5.23 5.49
CA ALA A 53 -6.49 -5.37 6.77
C ALA A 53 -7.44 -5.07 7.96
N PRO A 54 -8.58 -5.79 8.09
CA PRO A 54 -9.66 -5.44 9.02
C PRO A 54 -9.22 -5.41 10.50
N THR A 55 -8.25 -6.23 10.90
CA THR A 55 -7.68 -6.21 12.26
C THR A 55 -7.00 -4.88 12.57
N ILE A 56 -6.26 -4.32 11.62
CA ILE A 56 -5.61 -3.01 11.76
C ILE A 56 -6.66 -1.90 11.77
N ALA A 57 -7.66 -1.99 10.88
CA ALA A 57 -8.77 -1.02 10.83
C ALA A 57 -9.53 -0.96 12.17
N SER A 58 -9.88 -2.13 12.71
CA SER A 58 -10.57 -2.26 13.99
C SER A 58 -9.77 -1.64 15.13
N ALA A 59 -8.47 -1.94 15.23
CA ALA A 59 -7.62 -1.38 16.26
C ALA A 59 -7.49 0.15 16.14
N ALA A 60 -7.27 0.67 14.93
CA ALA A 60 -7.16 2.11 14.67
C ALA A 60 -8.45 2.86 15.02
N ARG A 61 -9.63 2.26 14.79
CA ARG A 61 -10.94 2.86 15.14
C ARG A 61 -11.17 2.98 16.64
N ARG A 62 -10.45 2.22 17.48
CA ARG A 62 -10.50 2.37 18.94
C ARG A 62 -9.70 3.57 19.47
N GLY A 63 -8.96 4.25 18.60
CA GLY A 63 -8.11 5.39 18.96
C GLY A 63 -6.65 4.99 19.21
N TYR A 64 -5.81 6.01 19.32
CA TYR A 64 -4.35 5.87 19.40
C TYR A 64 -3.90 5.05 20.60
N ASP A 65 -4.39 5.36 21.80
CA ASP A 65 -3.96 4.69 23.04
C ASP A 65 -4.29 3.20 23.02
N ALA A 66 -5.52 2.85 22.65
CA ALA A 66 -5.95 1.46 22.52
C ALA A 66 -5.20 0.71 21.41
N MET A 67 -4.77 1.39 20.35
CA MET A 67 -3.93 0.79 19.31
C MET A 67 -2.52 0.51 19.85
N LEU A 68 -1.93 1.47 20.57
CA LEU A 68 -0.61 1.35 21.18
C LEU A 68 -0.54 0.21 22.19
N GLU A 69 -1.55 0.08 23.06
CA GLU A 69 -1.66 -1.01 24.04
C GLU A 69 -1.69 -2.41 23.39
N SER A 70 -2.29 -2.52 22.21
CA SER A 70 -2.42 -3.79 21.48
C SER A 70 -1.41 -3.97 20.35
N PHE A 71 -0.42 -3.10 20.22
CA PHE A 71 0.44 -3.02 19.03
C PHE A 71 1.16 -4.35 18.75
N ASP A 72 1.64 -5.03 19.80
CA ASP A 72 2.32 -6.33 19.69
C ASP A 72 1.42 -7.45 19.16
N ALA A 73 0.10 -7.31 19.29
CA ALA A 73 -0.88 -8.26 18.77
C ALA A 73 -1.31 -7.94 17.32
N LEU A 74 -0.89 -6.79 16.76
CA LEU A 74 -1.23 -6.42 15.39
C LEU A 74 -0.36 -7.17 14.38
N PRO A 75 -0.89 -7.45 13.18
CA PRO A 75 -0.09 -8.04 12.12
C PRO A 75 1.13 -7.17 11.78
N ALA A 76 2.32 -7.76 11.81
CA ALA A 76 3.55 -7.14 11.33
C ALA A 76 3.58 -7.18 9.80
N ILE A 77 2.92 -6.21 9.16
CA ILE A 77 2.78 -6.12 7.70
C ILE A 77 2.99 -4.68 7.22
N SER A 78 3.70 -4.50 6.09
CA SER A 78 3.86 -3.16 5.49
C SER A 78 2.57 -2.69 4.82
N ILE A 79 2.41 -1.37 4.69
CA ILE A 79 1.28 -0.78 3.95
C ILE A 79 1.24 -1.23 2.49
N ASP A 80 2.41 -1.47 1.88
CA ASP A 80 2.54 -1.95 0.50
C ASP A 80 1.80 -3.28 0.30
N ASN A 81 2.04 -4.24 1.21
CA ASN A 81 1.41 -5.57 1.19
C ASN A 81 -0.01 -5.55 1.77
N ALA A 82 -0.25 -4.75 2.80
CA ALA A 82 -1.53 -4.69 3.48
C ALA A 82 -2.60 -4.10 2.56
N VAL A 83 -2.25 -3.04 1.84
CA VAL A 83 -3.19 -2.20 1.08
C VAL A 83 -2.76 -2.02 -0.38
N MET A 84 -1.56 -1.51 -0.66
CA MET A 84 -1.24 -0.96 -1.99
C MET A 84 -1.24 -2.01 -3.13
N GLU A 85 -0.78 -3.23 -2.90
CA GLU A 85 -0.86 -4.31 -3.91
C GLU A 85 -2.29 -4.74 -4.24
N LYS A 86 -3.23 -4.49 -3.32
CA LYS A 86 -4.63 -4.94 -3.42
C LYS A 86 -5.59 -3.82 -3.82
N ALA A 87 -5.16 -2.57 -3.69
CA ALA A 87 -5.93 -1.40 -4.06
C ALA A 87 -6.12 -1.37 -5.59
N SER A 88 -7.35 -1.13 -6.02
CA SER A 88 -7.77 -1.06 -7.42
C SER A 88 -8.48 0.25 -7.73
#